data_AF-A0A7S0P1K8-F1
#
_entry.id   AF-A0A7S0P1K8-F1
#
_cell.length_a   1.000
_cell.length_b   1.000
_cell.length_c   1.000
_cell.angle_alpha   90.00
_cell.angle_beta   90.00
_cell.angle_gamma   90.00
#
_symmetry.space_group_name_H-M   'P 1'
#
loop_
_entity.id
_entity.type
_entity.pdbx_description
1 polymer ?
#
loop_
_entity_poly.entity_id
_entity_poly.type
_entity_poly.pdbx_seq_one_letter_code
_entity_poly.pdbx_strand_id
1 'polypeptide(L)'
;ARCGVVLSAGVWGTAEILMRTFGRASLGGLWEHAVMPIVSPMLWSANATAACLPHLKSGNLHLNTSTKAQGEYLICGVDAFGYPILLATWVLNMDAASRGTIALAGDGVVGHYEYFGGQPERAQQTVDELIAALKARYGDDLVVPAYDLGGANGIVPSHHLGGGTGDLGAAGRVKGLDNAFLGDMSAYHSMTSGYTT
;
A
#
# COMPACT_ATOMS: atom_id res chain seq x y z
N ALA A 1 -13.94 -25.33 30.20
CA ALA A 1 -13.60 -24.86 28.83
C ALA A 1 -12.22 -24.22 28.89
N ARG A 2 -11.32 -24.47 27.92
CA ARG A 2 -10.08 -23.69 27.81
C ARG A 2 -10.44 -22.37 27.12
N CYS A 3 -10.09 -21.23 27.72
CA CYS A 3 -10.31 -19.93 27.11
C CYS A 3 -9.35 -19.76 25.92
N GLY A 4 -9.86 -19.22 24.80
CA GLY A 4 -9.02 -18.77 23.69
C GLY A 4 -8.40 -17.41 24.00
N VAL A 5 -7.17 -17.19 23.51
CA VAL A 5 -6.49 -15.90 23.56
C VAL A 5 -6.38 -15.37 22.13
N VAL A 6 -6.87 -14.14 21.93
CA VAL A 6 -6.67 -13.40 20.68
C VAL A 6 -5.60 -12.36 20.94
N LEU A 7 -4.50 -12.45 20.19
CA LEU A 7 -3.42 -11.48 20.18
C LEU A 7 -3.70 -10.43 19.09
N SER A 8 -3.97 -9.19 19.52
CA SER A 8 -4.31 -8.07 18.63
C SER A 8 -3.74 -6.79 19.20
N ALA A 9 -2.45 -6.54 18.97
CA ALA A 9 -1.74 -5.35 19.43
C ALA A 9 -1.26 -4.48 18.25
N GLY A 10 -1.86 -4.67 17.07
CA GLY A 10 -1.33 -4.17 15.81
C GLY A 10 -0.11 -4.98 15.38
N VAL A 11 0.28 -4.87 14.11
CA VAL A 11 1.37 -5.67 13.54
C VAL A 11 2.66 -5.57 14.38
N TRP A 12 2.99 -4.36 14.83
CA TRP A 12 4.17 -4.10 15.66
C TRP A 12 4.12 -4.77 17.02
N GLY A 13 3.06 -4.53 17.80
CA GLY A 13 2.93 -5.07 19.15
C GLY A 13 2.76 -6.58 19.15
N THR A 14 2.05 -7.13 18.16
CA THR A 14 1.88 -8.57 18.00
C THR A 14 3.23 -9.24 17.70
N ALA A 15 4.03 -8.68 16.79
CA ALA A 15 5.38 -9.19 16.51
C ALA A 15 6.29 -9.08 17.74
N GLU A 16 6.24 -7.97 18.48
CA GLU A 16 7.01 -7.78 19.71
C GLU A 16 6.69 -8.85 20.76
N ILE A 17 5.39 -9.06 21.03
CA ILE A 17 4.93 -10.06 22.00
C ILE A 17 5.42 -11.45 21.61
N LEU A 18 5.30 -11.81 20.33
CA LEU A 18 5.77 -13.10 19.83
C LEU A 18 7.31 -13.23 19.95
N MET A 19 8.06 -12.21 19.55
CA MET A 19 9.52 -12.20 19.64
C MET A 19 10.01 -12.38 21.08
N ARG A 20 9.45 -11.61 22.03
CA ARG A 20 9.81 -11.70 23.44
C ARG A 20 9.39 -13.04 24.06
N THR A 21 8.21 -13.55 23.71
CA THR A 21 7.70 -14.83 24.24
C THR A 21 8.52 -16.02 23.77
N PHE A 22 8.93 -16.03 22.50
CA PHE A 22 9.62 -17.17 21.87
C PHE A 22 11.14 -16.97 21.74
N GLY A 23 11.69 -15.91 22.34
CA GLY A 23 13.13 -15.62 22.30
C GLY A 23 13.67 -15.41 20.88
N ARG A 24 12.94 -14.67 20.04
CA ARG A 24 13.39 -14.28 18.69
C ARG A 24 13.86 -12.84 18.69
N ALA A 25 14.92 -12.55 17.94
CA ALA A 25 15.41 -11.18 17.74
C ALA A 25 14.69 -10.46 16.59
N SER A 26 14.20 -11.22 15.61
CA SER A 26 13.46 -10.72 14.46
C SER A 26 12.45 -11.73 13.93
N LEU A 27 11.46 -11.23 13.20
CA LEU A 27 10.48 -12.01 12.45
C LEU A 27 10.38 -11.48 11.01
N GLY A 28 10.37 -12.40 10.05
CA GLY A 28 10.18 -12.05 8.64
C GLY A 28 8.71 -11.99 8.22
N GLY A 29 8.50 -11.76 6.93
CA GLY A 29 7.16 -11.79 6.34
C GLY A 29 6.36 -10.51 6.57
N LEU A 30 7.01 -9.42 7.01
CA LEU A 30 6.38 -8.10 7.03
C LEU A 30 6.10 -7.69 5.58
N TRP A 31 4.90 -7.22 5.31
CA TRP A 31 4.57 -6.59 4.05
C TRP A 31 3.89 -5.27 4.32
N GLU A 32 4.11 -4.30 3.43
CA GLU A 32 3.39 -3.03 3.38
C GLU A 32 3.19 -2.67 1.92
N HIS A 33 2.00 -2.18 1.54
CA HIS A 33 1.80 -1.71 0.18
C HIS A 33 2.67 -0.46 -0.05
N ALA A 34 3.45 -0.45 -1.12
CA ALA A 34 4.16 0.74 -1.56
C ALA A 34 3.19 1.69 -2.28
N VAL A 35 3.25 2.98 -1.98
CA VAL A 35 2.47 4.02 -2.67
C VAL A 35 3.39 4.82 -3.58
N MET A 36 2.98 5.00 -4.83
CA MET A 36 3.64 5.82 -5.84
C MET A 36 2.70 6.99 -6.17
N PRO A 37 2.83 8.13 -5.46
CA PRO A 37 1.94 9.25 -5.64
C PRO A 37 2.27 10.03 -6.93
N ILE A 38 1.25 10.36 -7.70
CA ILE A 38 1.34 11.32 -8.81
C ILE A 38 0.44 12.48 -8.43
N VAL A 39 1.00 13.67 -8.25
CA VAL A 39 0.26 14.83 -7.74
C VAL A 39 0.54 16.04 -8.62
N SER A 40 -0.52 16.62 -9.17
CA SER A 40 -0.44 17.85 -9.93
C SER A 40 -0.17 19.04 -9.00
N PRO A 41 0.76 19.94 -9.33
CA PRO A 41 0.92 21.21 -8.63
C PRO A 41 -0.36 22.05 -8.61
N MET A 42 -1.30 21.78 -9.52
CA MET A 42 -2.58 22.47 -9.61
C MET A 42 -3.42 22.35 -8.33
N LEU A 43 -3.28 21.25 -7.56
CA LEU A 43 -3.95 21.07 -6.27
C LEU A 43 -3.55 22.10 -5.22
N TRP A 44 -2.39 22.75 -5.39
CA TRP A 44 -1.90 23.79 -4.50
C TRP A 44 -2.27 25.20 -4.96
N SER A 45 -2.97 25.33 -6.09
CA SER A 45 -3.50 26.60 -6.58
C SER A 45 -5.00 26.66 -6.31
N ALA A 46 -5.41 27.56 -5.39
CA ALA A 46 -6.81 27.76 -5.05
C ALA A 46 -7.65 28.14 -6.29
N ASN A 47 -7.12 29.01 -7.15
CA ASN A 47 -7.82 29.45 -8.37
C ASN A 47 -7.97 28.30 -9.38
N ALA A 48 -6.92 27.52 -9.60
CA ALA A 48 -6.97 26.44 -10.57
C ALA A 48 -7.83 25.26 -10.07
N THR A 49 -7.77 24.97 -8.77
CA THR A 49 -8.64 23.99 -8.13
C THR A 49 -10.11 24.42 -8.18
N ALA A 50 -10.41 25.70 -7.92
CA ALA A 50 -11.77 26.23 -7.97
C ALA A 50 -12.41 26.08 -9.36
N ALA A 51 -11.63 26.28 -10.43
CA ALA A 51 -12.08 26.05 -11.80
C ALA A 51 -12.41 24.57 -12.08
N CYS A 52 -11.75 23.64 -11.40
CA CYS A 52 -11.96 22.21 -11.54
C CYS A 52 -13.13 21.66 -10.74
N LEU A 53 -13.54 22.30 -9.63
CA LEU A 53 -14.57 21.79 -8.73
C LEU A 53 -15.88 21.40 -9.45
N PRO A 54 -16.43 22.18 -10.40
CA PRO A 54 -17.66 21.81 -11.12
C PRO A 54 -17.50 20.59 -12.04
N HIS A 55 -16.26 20.22 -12.38
CA HIS A 55 -15.92 19.17 -13.32
C HIS A 55 -15.11 18.05 -12.68
N LEU A 56 -15.07 18.02 -11.35
CA LEU A 56 -14.25 17.10 -10.59
C LEU A 56 -14.78 15.67 -10.74
N LYS A 57 -13.90 14.76 -11.12
CA LYS A 57 -14.18 13.33 -11.19
C LYS A 57 -13.23 12.63 -10.22
N SER A 58 -13.76 11.77 -9.38
CA SER A 58 -12.97 10.91 -8.51
C SER A 58 -13.38 9.46 -8.70
N GLY A 59 -12.51 8.55 -8.28
CA GLY A 59 -12.84 7.13 -8.27
C GLY A 59 -11.68 6.29 -7.80
N ASN A 60 -11.92 4.99 -7.82
CA ASN A 60 -10.91 3.97 -7.62
C ASN A 60 -10.79 3.11 -8.88
N LEU A 61 -9.57 2.67 -9.18
CA LEU A 61 -9.27 1.63 -10.16
C LEU A 61 -8.66 0.44 -9.45
N HIS A 62 -9.20 -0.75 -9.74
CA HIS A 62 -8.59 -2.03 -9.41
C HIS A 62 -8.35 -2.78 -10.71
N LEU A 63 -7.09 -2.98 -11.06
CA LEU A 63 -6.73 -3.63 -12.32
C LEU A 63 -6.50 -5.11 -12.11
N ASN A 64 -7.07 -5.92 -13.00
CA ASN A 64 -6.79 -7.35 -13.07
C ASN A 64 -5.56 -7.61 -13.98
N THR A 65 -4.43 -7.04 -13.59
CA THR A 65 -3.14 -7.14 -14.29
C THR A 65 -2.12 -7.86 -13.41
N SER A 66 -0.91 -8.09 -13.94
CA SER A 66 0.13 -8.79 -13.18
C SER A 66 0.52 -8.07 -11.90
N THR A 67 0.48 -6.73 -11.84
CA THR A 67 0.80 -5.94 -10.63
C THR A 67 -0.38 -5.80 -9.68
N LYS A 68 -1.59 -6.18 -10.14
CA LYS A 68 -2.87 -5.86 -9.50
C LYS A 68 -2.96 -4.40 -9.08
N ALA A 69 -2.51 -3.50 -9.95
CA ALA A 69 -2.44 -2.07 -9.67
C ALA A 69 -3.77 -1.55 -9.12
N GLN A 70 -3.70 -0.81 -8.03
CA GLN A 70 -4.83 -0.09 -7.47
C GLN A 70 -4.52 1.40 -7.43
N GLY A 71 -5.52 2.24 -7.62
CA GLY A 71 -5.32 3.69 -7.51
C GLY A 71 -6.61 4.43 -7.18
N GLU A 72 -6.56 5.24 -6.14
CA GLU A 72 -7.52 6.31 -5.92
C GLU A 72 -7.08 7.52 -6.71
N TYR A 73 -7.97 8.10 -7.50
CA TYR A 73 -7.63 9.19 -8.39
C TYR A 73 -8.63 10.35 -8.33
N LEU A 74 -8.13 11.50 -8.74
CA LEU A 74 -8.86 12.74 -8.89
C LEU A 74 -8.52 13.36 -10.25
N ILE A 75 -9.52 13.70 -11.04
CA ILE A 75 -9.38 14.28 -12.38
C ILE A 75 -10.20 15.57 -12.46
N CYS A 76 -9.59 16.61 -13.01
CA CYS A 76 -10.30 17.79 -13.48
C CYS A 76 -10.84 17.48 -14.88
N GLY A 77 -12.16 17.42 -15.04
CA GLY A 77 -12.80 16.92 -16.24
C GLY A 77 -12.63 17.80 -17.49
N VAL A 78 -12.31 19.09 -17.33
CA VAL A 78 -12.01 20.05 -18.40
C VAL A 78 -11.11 21.13 -17.81
N ASP A 79 -9.93 21.36 -18.39
CA ASP A 79 -9.06 22.51 -18.06
C ASP A 79 -9.38 23.75 -18.91
N ALA A 80 -8.60 24.82 -18.78
CA ALA A 80 -8.77 26.04 -19.58
C ALA A 80 -8.59 25.83 -21.10
N PHE A 81 -8.04 24.69 -21.53
CA PHE A 81 -7.74 24.34 -22.91
C PHE A 81 -8.63 23.20 -23.45
N GLY A 82 -9.52 22.66 -22.62
CA GLY A 82 -10.52 21.65 -23.00
C GLY A 82 -10.14 20.20 -22.70
N TYR A 83 -9.00 19.93 -22.04
CA TYR A 83 -8.50 18.58 -21.81
C TYR A 83 -8.69 18.12 -20.36
N PRO A 84 -8.89 16.81 -20.10
CA PRO A 84 -8.91 16.30 -18.74
C PRO A 84 -7.50 16.27 -18.15
N ILE A 85 -7.35 16.64 -16.88
CA ILE A 85 -6.07 16.62 -16.14
C ILE A 85 -6.18 15.70 -14.93
N LEU A 86 -5.23 14.78 -14.78
CA LEU A 86 -5.04 14.04 -13.54
C LEU A 86 -4.51 14.97 -12.44
N LEU A 87 -5.33 15.21 -11.42
CA LEU A 87 -4.98 16.06 -10.27
C LEU A 87 -4.14 15.30 -9.25
N ALA A 88 -4.55 14.08 -8.93
CA ALA A 88 -3.80 13.20 -8.07
C ALA A 88 -4.15 11.75 -8.36
N THR A 89 -3.20 10.85 -8.12
CA THR A 89 -3.49 9.44 -7.86
C THR A 89 -2.47 8.86 -6.89
N TRP A 90 -2.91 7.96 -6.03
CA TRP A 90 -2.04 7.16 -5.16
C TRP A 90 -2.00 5.74 -5.69
N VAL A 91 -0.96 5.43 -6.48
CA VAL A 91 -0.84 4.12 -7.13
C VAL A 91 -0.26 3.12 -6.14
N LEU A 92 -0.89 1.96 -6.00
CA LEU A 92 -0.42 0.85 -5.16
C LEU A 92 -0.20 -0.40 -6.01
N ASN A 93 0.90 -1.11 -5.72
CA ASN A 93 1.09 -2.47 -6.21
C ASN A 93 0.53 -3.45 -5.16
N MET A 94 -0.52 -4.18 -5.51
CA MET A 94 -1.19 -5.11 -4.61
C MET A 94 -0.62 -6.55 -4.72
N ASP A 95 0.32 -6.79 -5.62
CA ASP A 95 0.96 -8.09 -5.88
C ASP A 95 2.48 -8.01 -5.74
N ALA A 96 2.96 -7.32 -4.68
CA ALA A 96 4.37 -7.25 -4.38
C ALA A 96 4.82 -8.55 -3.67
N ALA A 97 5.87 -9.17 -4.20
CA ALA A 97 6.41 -10.42 -3.66
C ALA A 97 7.38 -10.22 -2.50
N SER A 98 8.04 -9.06 -2.44
CA SER A 98 9.06 -8.77 -1.44
C SER A 98 8.47 -8.67 -0.03
N ARG A 99 9.26 -9.08 0.96
CA ARG A 99 8.86 -9.13 2.37
C ARG A 99 9.98 -8.55 3.21
N GLY A 100 9.62 -7.63 4.08
CA GLY A 100 10.48 -7.08 5.09
C GLY A 100 10.59 -7.94 6.35
N THR A 101 11.19 -7.32 7.37
CA THR A 101 11.36 -7.90 8.70
C THR A 101 10.94 -6.92 9.78
N ILE A 102 10.56 -7.45 10.94
CA ILE A 102 10.40 -6.71 12.19
C ILE A 102 11.49 -7.20 13.14
N ALA A 103 12.21 -6.30 13.79
CA ALA A 103 13.25 -6.65 14.76
C ALA A 103 13.02 -5.93 16.09
N LEU A 104 13.46 -6.54 17.19
CA LEU A 104 13.52 -5.86 18.48
C LEU A 104 14.57 -4.75 18.45
N ALA A 105 14.21 -3.58 18.95
CA ALA A 105 15.10 -2.43 19.04
C ALA A 105 14.86 -1.71 20.38
N GLY A 106 15.77 -1.90 21.33
CA GLY A 106 15.64 -1.34 22.68
C GLY A 106 14.40 -1.85 23.41
N ASP A 107 13.53 -0.93 23.81
CA ASP A 107 12.26 -1.18 24.47
C ASP A 107 11.08 -1.44 23.51
N GLY A 108 11.30 -1.38 22.20
CA GLY A 108 10.26 -1.61 21.19
C GLY A 108 10.73 -2.43 19.98
N VAL A 109 10.17 -2.11 18.81
CA VAL A 109 10.46 -2.77 17.54
C VAL A 109 10.75 -1.77 16.42
N VAL A 110 11.48 -2.24 15.41
CA VAL A 110 11.73 -1.53 14.16
C VAL A 110 11.32 -2.40 12.97
N GLY A 111 10.70 -1.79 11.96
CA GLY A 111 10.39 -2.43 10.69
C GLY A 111 11.43 -2.11 9.63
N HIS A 112 11.83 -3.12 8.86
CA HIS A 112 12.64 -2.98 7.66
C HIS A 112 11.82 -3.42 6.47
N TYR A 113 11.51 -2.49 5.56
CA TYR A 113 10.72 -2.75 4.37
C TYR A 113 11.61 -2.97 3.16
N GLU A 114 11.20 -3.89 2.29
CA GLU A 114 11.88 -4.17 1.02
C GLU A 114 10.94 -3.86 -0.13
N TYR A 115 10.55 -2.60 -0.33
CA TYR A 115 9.68 -2.25 -1.45
C TYR A 115 10.33 -2.64 -2.77
N PHE A 116 9.63 -3.48 -3.55
CA PHE A 116 10.08 -3.96 -4.86
C PHE A 116 11.50 -4.57 -4.86
N GLY A 117 11.93 -5.17 -3.74
CA GLY A 117 13.24 -5.83 -3.63
C GLY A 117 13.47 -6.83 -4.76
N GLY A 118 14.56 -6.62 -5.53
CA GLY A 118 14.90 -7.44 -6.70
C GLY A 118 14.01 -7.24 -7.93
N GLN A 119 13.07 -6.28 -7.92
CA GLN A 119 12.14 -5.98 -9.01
C GLN A 119 11.97 -4.46 -9.22
N PRO A 120 13.04 -3.69 -9.48
CA PRO A 120 12.97 -2.22 -9.54
C PRO A 120 12.00 -1.69 -10.62
N GLU A 121 11.84 -2.43 -11.73
CA GLU A 121 10.93 -2.07 -12.83
C GLU A 121 9.44 -2.18 -12.46
N ARG A 122 9.13 -2.92 -11.38
CA ARG A 122 7.75 -3.23 -10.97
C ARG A 122 6.99 -1.99 -10.54
N ALA A 123 7.66 -1.00 -9.96
CA ALA A 123 7.06 0.28 -9.59
C ALA A 123 6.56 1.01 -10.85
N GLN A 124 7.44 1.19 -11.84
CA GLN A 124 7.10 1.83 -13.11
C GLN A 124 5.99 1.07 -13.85
N GLN A 125 6.09 -0.25 -13.93
CA GLN A 125 5.04 -1.09 -14.53
C GLN A 125 3.67 -0.84 -13.90
N THR A 126 3.61 -0.75 -12.57
CA THR A 126 2.33 -0.55 -11.84
C THR A 126 1.72 0.82 -12.19
N VAL A 127 2.56 1.85 -12.27
CA VAL A 127 2.14 3.20 -12.65
C VAL A 127 1.65 3.26 -14.11
N ASP A 128 2.39 2.63 -15.02
CA ASP A 128 2.03 2.60 -16.45
C ASP A 128 0.70 1.88 -16.69
N GLU A 129 0.49 0.73 -16.03
CA GLU A 129 -0.78 -0.01 -16.09
C GLU A 129 -1.95 0.86 -15.60
N LEU A 130 -1.78 1.61 -14.50
CA LEU A 130 -2.80 2.51 -13.98
C LEU A 130 -3.08 3.69 -14.92
N ILE A 131 -2.03 4.34 -15.45
CA ILE A 131 -2.16 5.48 -16.37
C ILE A 131 -2.86 5.04 -17.66
N ALA A 132 -2.49 3.88 -18.22
CA ALA A 132 -3.15 3.33 -19.40
C ALA A 132 -4.65 3.09 -19.16
N ALA A 133 -5.02 2.55 -18.00
CA ALA A 133 -6.42 2.36 -17.63
C ALA A 133 -7.18 3.69 -17.45
N LEU A 134 -6.54 4.72 -16.87
CA LEU A 134 -7.13 6.05 -16.75
C LEU A 134 -7.35 6.69 -18.13
N LYS A 135 -6.38 6.60 -19.04
CA LYS A 135 -6.51 7.08 -20.42
C LYS A 135 -7.61 6.36 -21.19
N ALA A 136 -7.69 5.04 -21.07
CA ALA A 136 -8.78 4.27 -21.67
C ALA A 136 -10.17 4.70 -21.15
N ARG A 137 -10.27 5.16 -19.89
CA ARG A 137 -11.54 5.61 -19.29
C ARG A 137 -11.89 7.07 -19.58
N TYR A 138 -10.89 7.95 -19.67
CA TYR A 138 -11.09 9.40 -19.69
C TYR A 138 -10.60 10.10 -20.96
N GLY A 139 -9.95 9.39 -21.87
CA GLY A 139 -9.38 9.91 -23.11
C GLY A 139 -7.85 9.81 -23.13
N ASP A 140 -7.29 9.55 -24.31
CA ASP A 140 -5.84 9.50 -24.53
C ASP A 140 -5.15 10.87 -24.33
N ASP A 141 -5.94 11.93 -24.40
CA ASP A 141 -5.60 13.33 -24.13
C ASP A 141 -5.56 13.67 -22.63
N LEU A 142 -5.84 12.72 -21.73
CA LEU A 142 -5.64 12.89 -20.30
C LEU A 142 -4.20 13.31 -19.99
N VAL A 143 -4.06 14.52 -19.48
CA VAL A 143 -2.79 15.10 -19.05
C VAL A 143 -2.38 14.47 -17.72
N VAL A 144 -1.22 13.83 -17.72
CA VAL A 144 -0.60 13.24 -16.53
C VAL A 144 0.54 14.14 -16.06
N PRO A 145 0.53 14.62 -14.80
CA PRO A 145 1.65 15.38 -14.24
C PRO A 145 2.96 14.60 -14.31
N ALA A 146 4.08 15.32 -14.41
CA ALA A 146 5.39 14.70 -14.22
C ALA A 146 5.48 14.07 -12.81
N TYR A 147 6.07 12.89 -12.74
CA TYR A 147 6.34 12.16 -11.51
C TYR A 147 7.74 11.54 -11.56
N ASP A 148 8.33 11.32 -10.40
CA ASP A 148 9.67 10.73 -10.26
C ASP A 148 9.65 9.65 -9.18
N LEU A 149 9.76 8.39 -9.61
CA LEU A 149 9.79 7.25 -8.70
C LEU A 149 11.13 7.07 -7.98
N GLY A 150 12.21 7.67 -8.50
CA GLY A 150 13.56 7.60 -7.90
C GLY A 150 13.82 8.69 -6.87
N GLY A 151 12.98 9.72 -6.80
CA GLY A 151 13.07 10.81 -5.84
C GLY A 151 12.64 10.41 -4.42
N ALA A 152 12.91 11.31 -3.45
CA ALA A 152 12.63 11.07 -2.03
C ALA A 152 11.15 10.78 -1.70
N ASN A 153 10.23 11.16 -2.60
CA ASN A 153 8.78 10.94 -2.45
C ASN A 153 8.21 10.01 -3.53
N GLY A 154 9.06 9.33 -4.30
CA GLY A 154 8.64 8.51 -5.42
C GLY A 154 7.96 7.20 -5.00
N ILE A 155 8.42 6.61 -3.90
CA ILE A 155 7.86 5.42 -3.27
C ILE A 155 7.76 5.68 -1.77
N VAL A 156 6.55 5.70 -1.24
CA VAL A 156 6.28 6.02 0.16
C VAL A 156 5.43 4.94 0.84
N PRO A 157 5.47 4.83 2.18
CA PRO A 157 4.63 3.89 2.92
C PRO A 157 3.14 4.16 2.75
N SER A 158 2.33 3.11 2.65
CA SER A 158 0.86 3.21 2.62
C SER A 158 0.23 3.29 4.00
N HIS A 159 0.96 2.92 5.05
CA HIS A 159 0.43 2.54 6.36
C HIS A 159 -0.47 1.30 6.34
N HIS A 160 -0.57 0.60 5.20
CA HIS A 160 -1.27 -0.68 5.06
C HIS A 160 -0.26 -1.82 5.15
N LEU A 161 0.12 -2.15 6.38
CA LEU A 161 1.03 -3.25 6.66
C LEU A 161 0.34 -4.46 7.28
N GLY A 162 0.95 -5.62 7.11
CA GLY A 162 0.52 -6.88 7.69
C GLY A 162 1.63 -7.92 7.72
N GLY A 163 1.28 -9.12 8.17
CA GLY A 163 2.24 -10.20 8.39
C GLY A 163 3.21 -9.90 9.55
N GLY A 164 4.50 -10.13 9.35
CA GLY A 164 5.52 -9.85 10.36
C GLY A 164 5.58 -10.82 11.54
N THR A 165 4.88 -11.96 11.46
CA THR A 165 4.92 -13.03 12.47
C THR A 165 5.93 -14.13 12.17
N GLY A 166 6.61 -14.07 11.01
CA GLY A 166 7.57 -15.08 10.59
C GLY A 166 7.01 -16.50 10.62
N ASP A 167 7.82 -17.43 11.13
CA ASP A 167 7.48 -18.83 11.33
C ASP A 167 6.60 -19.09 12.56
N LEU A 168 6.32 -18.07 13.38
CA LEU A 168 5.52 -18.15 14.60
C LEU A 168 4.02 -17.94 14.36
N GLY A 169 3.64 -17.38 13.22
CA GLY A 169 2.24 -17.17 12.85
C GLY A 169 1.90 -17.90 11.54
N ALA A 170 0.78 -18.61 11.52
CA ALA A 170 0.27 -19.24 10.32
C ALA A 170 -1.26 -19.37 10.38
N ALA A 171 -1.94 -19.02 9.28
CA ALA A 171 -3.40 -19.14 9.14
C ALA A 171 -4.20 -18.55 10.33
N GLY A 172 -3.81 -17.35 10.78
CA GLY A 172 -4.47 -16.67 11.90
C GLY A 172 -4.21 -17.29 13.29
N ARG A 173 -3.21 -18.16 13.44
CA ARG A 173 -2.86 -18.81 14.72
C ARG A 173 -1.40 -18.60 15.08
N VAL A 174 -1.11 -18.66 16.38
CA VAL A 174 0.26 -18.75 16.90
C VAL A 174 0.69 -20.21 16.88
N LYS A 175 1.80 -20.50 16.22
CA LYS A 175 2.35 -21.85 16.08
C LYS A 175 2.76 -22.41 17.43
N GLY A 176 2.43 -23.68 17.68
CA GLY A 176 2.77 -24.38 18.92
C GLY A 176 1.85 -24.09 20.11
N LEU A 177 0.79 -23.29 19.93
CA LEU A 177 -0.20 -23.00 20.96
C LEU A 177 -1.61 -23.41 20.50
N ASP A 178 -2.29 -24.26 21.27
CA ASP A 178 -3.59 -24.80 20.89
C ASP A 178 -4.70 -23.73 20.83
N ASN A 179 -4.62 -22.70 21.68
CA ASN A 179 -5.70 -21.72 21.91
C ASN A 179 -5.25 -20.26 21.74
N ALA A 180 -4.25 -20.00 20.88
CA ALA A 180 -3.78 -18.65 20.61
C ALA A 180 -3.97 -18.26 19.13
N PHE A 181 -4.61 -17.13 18.90
CA PHE A 181 -5.04 -16.64 17.59
C PHE A 181 -4.48 -15.23 17.34
N LEU A 182 -4.25 -14.91 16.06
CA LEU A 182 -3.86 -13.58 15.61
C LEU A 182 -5.12 -12.80 15.22
N GLY A 183 -5.35 -11.65 15.83
CA GLY A 183 -6.57 -10.85 15.68
C GLY A 183 -6.40 -9.54 14.92
N ASP A 184 -5.25 -9.32 14.28
CA ASP A 184 -4.93 -8.11 13.52
C ASP A 184 -4.31 -8.45 12.15
N MET A 185 -3.80 -7.43 11.44
CA MET A 185 -3.21 -7.59 10.11
C MET A 185 -1.99 -8.52 10.07
N SER A 186 -1.41 -8.87 11.23
CA SER A 186 -0.33 -9.86 11.32
C SER A 186 -0.78 -11.28 10.96
N ALA A 187 -2.09 -11.56 11.02
CA ALA A 187 -2.68 -12.84 10.64
C ALA A 187 -2.54 -13.18 9.14
N TYR A 188 -2.27 -12.18 8.30
CA TYR A 188 -2.27 -12.29 6.84
C TYR A 188 -0.84 -12.48 6.31
N HIS A 189 -0.61 -13.60 5.61
CA HIS A 189 0.69 -13.93 5.03
C HIS A 189 0.99 -13.17 3.72
N SER A 190 -0.05 -12.60 3.10
CA SER A 190 0.04 -11.88 1.84
C SER A 190 -0.77 -10.60 1.92
N MET A 191 -0.35 -9.62 1.12
CA MET A 191 -1.13 -8.45 0.79
C MET A 191 -2.54 -8.87 0.37
N THR A 192 -3.54 -8.44 1.12
CA THR A 192 -4.93 -8.60 0.75
C THR A 192 -5.36 -7.40 -0.05
N SER A 193 -5.94 -7.64 -1.22
CA SER A 193 -6.54 -6.60 -2.04
C SER A 193 -7.82 -6.05 -1.42
N GLY A 194 -8.00 -4.74 -1.49
CA GLY A 194 -9.33 -4.12 -1.44
C GLY A 194 -9.59 -3.28 -0.20
N TYR A 195 -9.77 -1.97 -0.42
CA TYR A 195 -10.96 -1.34 0.13
C TYR A 195 -12.16 -2.05 -0.49
N THR A 196 -13.12 -2.49 0.32
CA THR A 196 -14.47 -2.75 -0.19
C THR A 196 -15.04 -1.41 -0.66
N THR A 197 -15.23 -1.22 -1.96
CA THR A 197 -16.14 -0.19 -2.49
C THR A 197 -17.54 -0.74 -2.57
#